data_AF-A3DLD0-F1
#
_entry.id   AF-A3DLD0-F1
#
_cell.length_a   1.000
_cell.length_b   1.000
_cell.length_c   1.000
_cell.angle_alpha   90.00
_cell.angle_beta   90.00
_cell.angle_gamma   90.00
#
_symmetry.space_group_name_H-M   'P 1'
#
loop_
_entity.id
_entity.type
_entity.pdbx_description
1 polymer ?
#
loop_
_entity_poly.entity_id
_entity_poly.type
_entity_poly.pdbx_seq_one_letter_code
_entity_poly.pdbx_strand_id
1 'polypeptide(L)' 'MNHVPIDDESIGNAIYMYRLGHRDMIDNLLYSITLSRKLKLLTVDEELIGFIEKHNLPRNNIITPEQLD' A
#
# COMPACT_ATOMS: atom_id res chain seq x y z
N MET A 1 2.72 7.26 -21.04
CA MET A 1 2.67 7.16 -19.58
C MET A 1 2.93 5.71 -19.19
N ASN A 2 3.88 5.47 -18.31
CA ASN A 2 4.07 4.14 -17.73
C ASN A 2 2.92 3.90 -16.76
N HIS A 3 2.15 2.85 -16.99
CA HIS A 3 1.07 2.43 -16.09
C HIS A 3 1.46 1.10 -15.46
N VAL A 4 1.04 0.91 -14.21
CA VAL A 4 1.22 -0.34 -13.50
C VAL A 4 -0.13 -1.07 -13.56
N PRO A 5 -0.20 -2.29 -14.15
CA PRO A 5 -1.44 -3.03 -14.18
C PRO A 5 -1.87 -3.48 -12.79
N ILE A 6 -3.17 -3.45 -12.54
CA ILE A 6 -3.80 -4.11 -11.40
C ILE A 6 -3.87 -5.62 -11.70
N ASP A 7 -3.66 -6.43 -10.68
CA ASP A 7 -3.73 -7.90 -10.74
C ASP A 7 -4.64 -8.46 -9.63
N ASP A 8 -5.02 -9.74 -9.76
CA ASP A 8 -5.96 -10.37 -8.83
C ASP A 8 -5.45 -10.38 -7.39
N GLU A 9 -4.13 -10.50 -7.20
CA GLU A 9 -3.49 -10.47 -5.87
C GLU A 9 -3.63 -9.09 -5.22
N SER A 10 -3.37 -8.02 -5.97
CA SER A 10 -3.52 -6.64 -5.46
C SER A 10 -4.97 -6.31 -5.10
N ILE A 11 -5.95 -6.81 -5.86
CA ILE A 11 -7.37 -6.69 -5.50
C ILE A 11 -7.68 -7.48 -4.22
N GLY A 12 -7.21 -8.73 -4.12
CA GLY A 12 -7.43 -9.57 -2.94
C GLY A 12 -6.89 -8.95 -1.66
N ASN A 13 -5.66 -8.41 -1.73
CA ASN A 13 -5.02 -7.70 -0.62
C ASN A 13 -5.76 -6.41 -0.24
N ALA A 14 -6.23 -5.65 -1.22
CA ALA A 14 -6.98 -4.42 -0.95
C ALA A 14 -8.31 -4.70 -0.22
N ILE A 15 -9.02 -5.75 -0.63
CA ILE A 15 -10.23 -6.22 0.06
C ILE A 15 -9.90 -6.72 1.46
N TYR A 16 -8.77 -7.42 1.64
CA TYR A 16 -8.33 -7.86 2.95
C TYR A 16 -8.07 -6.68 3.90
N MET A 17 -7.35 -5.64 3.46
CA MET A 17 -7.16 -4.41 4.24
C MET A 17 -8.49 -3.73 4.60
N TYR A 18 -9.42 -3.68 3.66
CA TYR A 18 -10.77 -3.15 3.91
C TYR A 18 -11.51 -3.93 4.99
N ARG A 19 -11.36 -5.26 5.00
CA ARG A 19 -11.93 -6.12 6.04
C ARG A 19 -11.23 -5.97 7.39
N LEU A 20 -9.94 -5.65 7.40
CA LEU A 20 -9.17 -5.34 8.61
C LEU A 20 -9.53 -3.97 9.22
N GLY A 21 -10.08 -3.06 8.42
CA GLY A 21 -10.68 -1.81 8.90
C GLY A 21 -10.26 -0.54 8.16
N HIS A 22 -9.29 -0.59 7.24
CA HIS A 22 -8.90 0.58 6.45
C HIS A 22 -9.91 0.84 5.34
N ARG A 23 -10.72 1.88 5.48
CA ARG A 23 -11.90 2.09 4.61
C ARG A 23 -11.57 2.76 3.28
N ASP A 24 -10.38 3.36 3.13
CA ASP A 24 -9.93 3.89 1.85
C ASP A 24 -9.49 2.75 0.92
N MET A 25 -10.34 2.41 -0.05
CA MET A 25 -10.09 1.34 -1.00
C MET A 25 -9.00 1.71 -2.01
N ILE A 26 -8.82 3.00 -2.31
CA ILE A 26 -7.83 3.45 -3.29
C ILE A 26 -6.44 3.27 -2.69
N ASP A 27 -6.23 3.70 -1.43
CA ASP A 27 -4.95 3.50 -0.74
C ASP A 27 -4.62 2.03 -0.54
N ASN A 28 -5.62 1.24 -0.13
CA ASN A 28 -5.48 -0.21 -0.01
C ASN A 28 -4.98 -0.83 -1.32
N LEU A 29 -5.56 -0.41 -2.45
CA LEU A 29 -5.18 -0.91 -3.77
C LEU A 29 -3.79 -0.44 -4.20
N LEU A 30 -3.46 0.84 -4.02
CA LEU A 30 -2.14 1.39 -4.35
C LEU A 30 -1.04 0.69 -3.56
N TYR A 31 -1.22 0.53 -2.25
CA TYR A 31 -0.33 -0.25 -1.41
C TYR A 31 -0.19 -1.69 -1.91
N SER A 32 -1.32 -2.35 -2.19
CA SER A 32 -1.34 -3.76 -2.60
C SER A 32 -0.65 -4.00 -3.94
N ILE A 33 -0.77 -3.09 -4.91
CA ILE A 33 -0.04 -3.15 -6.19
C ILE A 33 1.47 -3.13 -5.96
N THR A 34 1.95 -2.35 -4.98
CA THR A 34 3.39 -2.28 -4.72
C THR A 34 3.95 -3.58 -4.14
N LEU A 35 3.14 -4.34 -3.40
CA LEU A 35 3.52 -5.66 -2.89
C LEU A 35 3.66 -6.69 -4.01
N SER A 36 2.67 -6.80 -4.90
CA SER A 36 2.70 -7.80 -5.98
C SER A 36 3.85 -7.55 -6.98
N ARG A 37 4.25 -6.28 -7.15
CA ARG A 37 5.25 -5.86 -8.16
C ARG A 37 6.60 -5.43 -7.60
N LYS A 38 6.83 -5.58 -6.30
CA LYS A 38 8.07 -5.17 -5.61
C LYS A 38 8.43 -3.69 -5.87
N LEU A 39 7.41 -2.83 -5.91
CA LEU A 39 7.57 -1.39 -6.07
C LEU A 39 7.70 -0.71 -4.70
N LYS A 40 8.13 0.55 -4.72
CA LYS A 40 8.05 1.44 -3.56
C LYS A 40 6.83 2.35 -3.72
N LEU A 41 6.03 2.47 -2.66
CA LEU A 41 4.98 3.49 -2.54
C LEU A 41 5.58 4.69 -1.80
N LEU A 42 5.81 5.78 -2.53
CA LEU A 42 6.15 7.06 -1.92
C LEU A 42 4.86 7.71 -1.42
N THR A 43 4.77 7.94 -0.11
CA THR A 43 3.60 8.55 0.50
C THR A 43 3.96 9.39 1.73
N VAL A 44 3.11 10.36 2.05
CA VAL A 44 3.12 11.16 3.29
C VAL A 44 1.90 10.86 4.16
N ASP A 45 1.13 9.83 3.78
CA ASP A 45 -0.09 9.45 4.48
C ASP A 45 0.24 8.66 5.76
N GLU A 46 0.24 9.37 6.88
CA GLU A 46 0.50 8.79 8.21
C GLU A 46 -0.62 7.85 8.67
N GLU A 47 -1.86 7.98 8.17
CA GLU A 47 -2.96 7.07 8.50
C GLU A 47 -2.70 5.68 7.89
N LEU A 48 -2.34 5.65 6.61
CA LEU A 48 -1.97 4.42 5.90
C LEU A 48 -0.74 3.76 6.54
N ILE A 49 0.31 4.55 6.84
CA ILE A 49 1.54 4.04 7.48
C ILE A 49 1.21 3.43 8.84
N GLY A 50 0.49 4.17 9.69
CA GLY A 50 0.09 3.70 11.01
C GLY A 50 -0.80 2.46 10.94
N PHE A 51 -1.70 2.38 9.95
CA PHE A 51 -2.52 1.19 9.73
C PHE A 51 -1.69 -0.04 9.38
N ILE A 52 -0.74 0.09 8.44
CA ILE A 52 0.17 -0.99 8.02
C ILE A 52 0.96 -1.52 9.21
N GLU A 53 1.55 -0.62 10.01
CA GLU A 53 2.35 -0.97 11.17
C GLU A 53 1.52 -1.66 12.25
N LYS A 54 0.35 -1.10 12.58
CA LYS A 54 -0.59 -1.67 13.56
C LYS A 54 -1.02 -3.10 13.21
N HIS A 55 -1.19 -3.39 11.92
CA HIS A 55 -1.65 -4.70 11.43
C HIS A 55 -0.50 -5.63 11.00
N ASN A 56 0.77 -5.26 11.24
CA ASN A 56 1.97 -6.01 10.84
C ASN A 56 2.01 -6.34 9.34
N LEU A 57 1.46 -5.44 8.51
CA LEU A 57 1.57 -5.54 7.06
C LEU A 57 2.99 -5.13 6.62
N PRO A 58 3.51 -5.60 5.48
CA PRO A 58 4.84 -5.23 5.02
C PRO A 58 5.04 -3.71 4.96
N ARG A 59 6.06 -3.21 5.66
CA ARG A 59 6.42 -1.77 5.69
C ARG A 59 7.57 -1.43 4.75
N ASN A 60 8.30 -2.45 4.28
CA ASN A 60 9.50 -2.32 3.46
C ASN A 60 9.23 -1.76 2.05
N ASN A 61 7.99 -1.83 1.56
CA ASN A 61 7.55 -1.24 0.29
C ASN A 61 7.12 0.22 0.44
N ILE A 62 7.02 0.78 1.65
CA ILE A 62 6.70 2.20 1.85
C ILE A 62 7.99 3.03 1.96
N ILE A 63 7.99 4.19 1.33
CA ILE A 63 9.03 5.22 1.47
C ILE A 63 8.37 6.58 1.76
N THR A 64 8.94 7.38 2.64
CA THR A 64 8.53 8.78 2.89
C THR A 64 9.50 9.76 2.21
N PRO A 65 9.10 11.02 1.94
CA PRO A 65 9.98 12.00 1.31
C PRO A 65 11.32 12.19 2.03
N GLU A 66 11.34 12.12 3.36
CA GLU A 66 12.55 12.29 4.18
C GLU A 66 13.58 11.17 3.97
N GLN A 67 13.18 10.06 3.33
CA GLN A 67 14.07 8.94 3.00
C GLN A 67 14.64 9.05 1.57
N LEU A 68 14.28 10.09 0.82
CA LEU A 68 14.79 10.36 -0.52
C LEU A 68 15.95 11.37 -0.55
N ASP A 69 16.21 12.04 0.57
CA ASP A 69 17.35 12.94 0.78
C ASP A 69 18.63 12.16 1.14
#